data_AF-A0A815ZEF7-F1
#
_entry.id   AF-A0A815ZEF7-F1
#
_cell.length_a   1.000
_cell.length_b   1.000
_cell.length_c   1.000
_cell.angle_alpha   90.00
_cell.angle_beta   90.00
_cell.angle_gamma   90.00
#
_symmetry.space_group_name_H-M   'P 1'
#
loop_
_entity.id
_entity.type
_entity.pdbx_description
1 polymer ?
#
loop_
_entity_poly.entity_id
_entity_poly.type
_entity_poly.pdbx_seq_one_letter_code
_entity_poly.pdbx_strand_id
1 'polypeptide(L)'
;HSNICNDPIHLNGRQQKSSIYCSSCSIHIGGYTSSPIIQLDIPTLTQITGIFVQNHNENQETSPKKGSYFLEYRRTQDGPWRVYGQRRQRKLFIERRRLFFNDNDNSNTTRTFLPSIVARQVRIIFITASTSTCAIIQLFGCQSQNGLISTRFSQKSIINSDIKYDGLITNSSVRGGLGLLNDGDTYQFLQWSPSPEPILLFFAFDSIKEFHSINLDLKCSVLFSSSCTLKINVGIL
;
A
#
# COMPACT_ATOMS: atom_id res chain seq x y z
N HIS A 1 2.06 -9.59 19.21
CA HIS A 1 1.26 -10.58 18.49
C HIS A 1 0.85 -10.01 17.13
N SER A 2 1.60 -10.34 16.08
CA SER A 2 1.25 -10.00 14.70
C SER A 2 0.19 -10.99 14.22
N ASN A 3 -1.05 -10.53 14.02
CA ASN A 3 -2.03 -11.30 13.26
C ASN A 3 -1.48 -11.44 11.84
N ILE A 4 -1.12 -12.67 11.45
CA ILE A 4 -0.64 -12.97 10.10
C ILE A 4 -1.84 -12.86 9.15
N CYS A 5 -1.97 -11.69 8.54
CA CYS A 5 -3.05 -11.30 7.63
C CYS A 5 -2.72 -11.75 6.21
N ASN A 6 -2.89 -13.04 5.88
CA ASN A 6 -2.48 -13.61 4.58
C ASN A 6 -3.57 -14.40 3.85
N ASP A 7 -4.85 -14.15 4.16
CA ASP A 7 -5.95 -14.89 3.54
C ASP A 7 -6.27 -14.37 2.13
N PRO A 8 -6.73 -15.23 1.21
CA PRO A 8 -7.25 -14.78 -0.09
C PRO A 8 -8.39 -13.78 0.07
N ILE A 9 -8.30 -12.63 -0.60
CA ILE A 9 -9.38 -11.64 -0.63
C ILE A 9 -10.44 -12.09 -1.64
N HIS A 10 -11.68 -12.27 -1.15
CA HIS A 10 -12.82 -12.62 -1.99
C HIS A 10 -13.50 -11.35 -2.53
N LEU A 11 -13.51 -11.20 -3.85
CA LEU A 11 -14.25 -10.14 -4.55
C LEU A 11 -15.69 -10.63 -4.77
N ASN A 12 -16.66 -10.01 -4.11
CA ASN A 12 -18.11 -10.25 -4.18
C ASN A 12 -18.62 -11.73 -4.21
N GLY A 13 -19.15 -12.17 -3.09
CA GLY A 13 -20.35 -13.04 -2.99
C GLY A 13 -20.29 -14.49 -3.45
N ARG A 14 -19.27 -14.94 -4.17
CA ARG A 14 -19.04 -16.36 -4.47
C ARG A 14 -17.60 -16.71 -4.18
N GLN A 15 -17.38 -17.87 -3.55
CA GLN A 15 -16.05 -18.46 -3.34
C GLN A 15 -15.38 -18.72 -4.71
N GLN A 16 -14.79 -17.70 -5.33
CA GLN A 16 -13.87 -17.88 -6.43
C GLN A 16 -12.46 -17.87 -5.85
N LYS A 17 -11.79 -19.03 -6.01
CA LYS A 17 -10.43 -19.31 -5.54
C LYS A 17 -9.33 -18.69 -6.41
N SER A 18 -9.72 -18.09 -7.53
CA SER A 18 -8.89 -17.36 -8.48
C SER A 18 -9.79 -16.90 -9.64
N SER A 19 -9.50 -15.74 -10.24
CA SER A 19 -10.22 -15.25 -11.42
C SER A 19 -9.25 -15.08 -12.58
N ILE A 20 -9.62 -15.60 -13.75
CA ILE A 20 -8.89 -15.41 -15.01
C ILE A 20 -9.39 -14.08 -15.62
N TYR A 21 -8.45 -13.22 -15.98
CA TYR A 21 -8.74 -11.94 -16.62
C TYR A 21 -8.00 -11.84 -17.94
N CYS A 22 -8.73 -11.62 -19.03
CA CYS A 22 -8.18 -11.43 -20.36
C CYS A 22 -8.44 -10.02 -20.86
N SER A 23 -7.40 -9.36 -21.34
CA SER A 23 -7.52 -8.10 -22.09
C SER A 23 -7.53 -8.41 -23.58
N SER A 24 -8.62 -8.04 -24.27
CA SER A 24 -8.85 -8.31 -25.70
C SER A 24 -8.51 -7.14 -26.63
N CYS A 25 -7.85 -6.08 -26.14
CA CYS A 25 -7.53 -4.93 -26.97
C CYS A 25 -6.36 -4.10 -26.42
N SER A 26 -5.23 -4.10 -27.15
CA SER A 26 -4.30 -2.98 -27.15
C SER A 26 -4.75 -2.00 -28.22
N ILE A 27 -5.43 -0.92 -27.83
CA ILE A 27 -5.80 0.14 -28.78
C ILE A 27 -4.53 0.92 -29.16
N HIS A 28 -4.03 0.70 -30.37
CA HIS A 28 -2.97 1.51 -30.96
C HIS A 28 -3.56 2.82 -31.50
N ILE A 29 -3.59 3.87 -30.67
CA ILE A 29 -3.82 5.24 -31.15
C ILE A 29 -2.46 5.96 -31.14
N GLY A 30 -1.94 6.28 -32.33
CA GLY A 30 -0.85 7.26 -32.49
C GLY A 30 0.48 6.94 -31.81
N GLY A 31 0.98 5.70 -31.90
CA GLY A 31 2.33 5.35 -31.45
C GLY A 31 2.51 5.15 -29.93
N TYR A 32 1.45 5.33 -29.13
CA TYR A 32 1.42 4.98 -27.72
C TYR A 32 0.54 3.76 -27.51
N THR A 33 1.12 2.62 -27.12
CA THR A 33 0.34 1.48 -26.63
C THR A 33 -0.20 1.82 -25.24
N SER A 34 -1.52 1.94 -25.10
CA SER A 34 -2.12 2.03 -23.76
C SER A 34 -1.92 0.69 -23.05
N SER A 35 -1.12 0.66 -21.99
CA SER A 35 -0.94 -0.53 -21.16
C SER A 35 -2.30 -1.06 -20.66
N PRO A 36 -2.61 -2.36 -20.80
CA PRO A 36 -3.87 -2.90 -20.30
C PRO A 36 -3.94 -2.80 -18.77
N ILE A 37 -5.10 -2.38 -18.28
CA ILE A 37 -5.35 -2.14 -16.85
C ILE A 37 -6.47 -3.05 -16.38
N ILE A 38 -6.24 -3.74 -15.28
CA ILE A 38 -7.28 -4.44 -14.51
C ILE A 38 -7.52 -3.65 -13.24
N GLN A 39 -8.76 -3.26 -12.99
CA GLN A 39 -9.18 -2.63 -11.73
C GLN A 39 -10.00 -3.62 -10.92
N LEU A 40 -9.64 -3.77 -9.66
CA LEU A 40 -10.32 -4.61 -8.68
C LEU A 40 -10.95 -3.72 -7.63
N ASP A 41 -12.26 -3.84 -7.45
CA ASP A 41 -13.02 -3.11 -6.45
C ASP A 41 -13.29 -4.02 -5.24
N ILE A 42 -12.72 -3.65 -4.11
CA ILE A 42 -12.81 -4.37 -2.84
C ILE A 42 -13.89 -3.68 -1.99
N PRO A 43 -14.93 -4.42 -1.54
CA PRO A 43 -16.09 -3.81 -0.88
C PRO A 43 -15.74 -2.99 0.36
N THR A 44 -14.80 -3.49 1.17
CA THR A 44 -14.37 -2.89 2.44
C THR A 44 -12.93 -2.44 2.38
N LEU A 45 -12.56 -1.47 3.23
CA LEU A 45 -11.17 -1.06 3.38
C LEU A 45 -10.34 -2.26 3.86
N THR A 46 -9.37 -2.67 3.05
CA THR A 46 -8.66 -3.94 3.23
C THR A 46 -7.16 -3.66 3.30
N GLN A 47 -6.49 -4.28 4.27
CA GLN A 47 -5.04 -4.36 4.33
C GLN A 47 -4.60 -5.54 3.46
N ILE A 48 -3.98 -5.22 2.32
CA ILE A 48 -3.51 -6.17 1.33
C ILE A 48 -2.02 -6.38 1.56
N THR A 49 -1.67 -7.63 1.85
CA THR A 49 -0.32 -8.06 2.22
C THR A 49 0.40 -8.75 1.07
N GLY A 50 -0.30 -9.08 -0.01
CA GLY A 50 0.35 -9.63 -1.19
C GLY A 50 -0.56 -9.81 -2.39
N ILE A 51 0.08 -10.26 -3.47
CA ILE A 51 -0.56 -10.56 -4.75
C ILE A 51 0.09 -11.78 -5.40
N PHE A 52 -0.73 -12.60 -6.02
CA PHE A 52 -0.32 -13.63 -6.96
C PHE A 52 -0.81 -13.23 -8.35
N VAL A 53 0.09 -13.30 -9.33
CA VAL A 53 -0.19 -13.05 -10.75
C VAL A 53 0.48 -14.13 -11.56
N GLN A 54 -0.27 -14.82 -12.41
CA GLN A 54 0.22 -15.84 -13.32
C GLN A 54 -0.35 -15.58 -14.72
N ASN A 55 0.41 -15.87 -15.78
CA ASN A 55 -0.17 -15.86 -17.12
C ASN A 55 -1.16 -17.02 -17.27
N HIS A 56 -2.19 -16.81 -18.07
CA HIS A 56 -3.11 -17.85 -18.49
C HIS A 56 -3.01 -18.01 -20.01
N ASN A 57 -2.35 -19.08 -20.45
CA ASN A 57 -2.26 -19.41 -21.88
C ASN A 57 -3.11 -20.66 -22.14
N GLU A 58 -4.20 -20.53 -22.88
CA GLU A 58 -5.05 -21.68 -23.26
C GLU A 58 -4.28 -22.69 -24.14
N ASN A 59 -3.29 -22.23 -24.90
CA ASN A 59 -2.60 -23.05 -25.91
C ASN A 59 -1.28 -23.71 -25.45
N GLN A 60 -0.95 -23.69 -24.15
CA GLN A 60 0.28 -24.31 -23.60
C GLN A 60 1.55 -24.04 -24.44
N GLU A 61 1.79 -22.79 -24.86
CA GLU A 61 3.07 -22.45 -25.49
C GLU A 61 4.22 -22.79 -24.52
N THR A 62 5.20 -23.54 -25.03
CA THR A 62 6.29 -24.16 -24.26
C THR A 62 7.34 -23.16 -23.75
N SER A 63 7.23 -21.88 -24.10
CA SER A 63 8.15 -20.85 -23.63
C SER A 63 7.54 -20.04 -22.48
N PRO A 64 8.22 -19.92 -21.33
CA PRO A 64 7.74 -19.06 -20.25
C PRO A 64 7.60 -17.61 -20.72
N LYS A 65 6.37 -17.10 -20.75
CA LYS A 65 6.16 -15.67 -20.96
C LYS A 65 6.45 -14.95 -19.64
N LYS A 66 7.60 -14.28 -19.57
CA LYS A 66 7.91 -13.36 -18.47
C LYS A 66 7.16 -12.05 -18.71
N GLY A 67 6.29 -11.70 -17.77
CA GLY A 67 5.56 -10.44 -17.79
C GLY A 67 6.00 -9.52 -16.66
N SER A 68 5.58 -8.25 -16.75
CA SER A 68 5.70 -7.34 -15.62
C SER A 68 4.49 -6.42 -15.51
N TYR A 69 4.30 -5.84 -14.33
CA TYR A 69 3.21 -4.91 -14.07
C TYR A 69 3.63 -3.85 -13.05
N PHE A 70 2.86 -2.76 -13.05
CA PHE A 70 2.83 -1.80 -11.95
C PHE A 70 1.53 -1.98 -11.16
N LEU A 71 1.56 -1.57 -9.89
CA LEU A 71 0.39 -1.59 -9.03
C LEU A 71 0.09 -0.19 -8.53
N GLU A 72 -1.18 0.19 -8.64
CA GLU A 72 -1.74 1.40 -8.05
C GLU A 72 -2.91 1.05 -7.14
N TYR A 73 -3.21 1.89 -6.17
CA TYR A 73 -4.30 1.64 -5.23
C TYR A 73 -4.90 2.95 -4.72
N ARG A 74 -6.15 2.90 -4.26
CA ARG A 74 -6.81 4.01 -3.56
C ARG A 74 -7.65 3.50 -2.39
N ARG A 75 -7.78 4.34 -1.35
CA ARG A 75 -8.49 4.02 -0.10
C ARG A 75 -9.96 4.40 -0.12
N THR A 76 -10.26 5.51 -0.78
CA THR A 76 -11.61 6.09 -0.88
C THR A 76 -11.99 6.19 -2.35
N GLN A 77 -13.29 6.22 -2.62
CA GLN A 77 -13.83 6.27 -3.99
C GLN A 77 -13.33 7.50 -4.77
N ASP A 78 -13.29 8.66 -4.11
CA ASP A 78 -12.84 9.93 -4.71
C ASP A 78 -11.40 10.30 -4.32
N GLY A 79 -10.68 9.39 -3.68
CA GLY A 79 -9.31 9.59 -3.25
C GLY A 79 -8.30 9.51 -4.40
N PRO A 80 -7.08 10.03 -4.20
CA PRO A 80 -6.03 9.94 -5.20
C PRO A 80 -5.57 8.49 -5.38
N TRP A 81 -5.21 8.12 -6.62
CA TRP A 81 -4.45 6.92 -6.89
C TRP A 81 -3.04 7.05 -6.32
N ARG A 82 -2.62 6.02 -5.62
CA ARG A 82 -1.28 5.86 -5.04
C ARG A 82 -0.54 4.80 -5.80
N VAL A 83 0.76 5.00 -5.91
CA VAL A 83 1.66 4.06 -6.56
C VAL A 83 2.24 3.12 -5.51
N TYR A 84 2.17 1.82 -5.76
CA TYR A 84 2.98 0.87 -5.01
C TYR A 84 4.42 0.92 -5.49
N GLY A 85 5.31 1.26 -4.57
CA GLY A 85 6.73 1.33 -4.86
C GLY A 85 7.52 1.83 -3.69
N GLN A 86 8.67 2.43 -3.97
CA GLN A 86 9.61 2.86 -2.95
C GLN A 86 9.94 4.34 -3.12
N ARG A 87 9.92 5.07 -2.01
CA ARG A 87 10.55 6.38 -1.94
C ARG A 87 12.04 6.17 -1.67
N ARG A 88 12.88 6.65 -2.59
CA ARG A 88 14.33 6.73 -2.33
C ARG A 88 14.61 7.87 -1.36
N GLN A 89 15.68 7.74 -0.58
CA GLN A 89 16.12 8.82 0.32
C GLN A 89 16.23 10.15 -0.43
N ARG A 90 15.78 11.24 0.21
CA ARG A 90 15.77 12.61 -0.31
C ARG A 90 14.81 12.89 -1.48
N LYS A 91 14.01 11.91 -1.95
CA LYS A 91 12.94 12.17 -2.94
C LYS A 91 11.61 12.48 -2.26
N LEU A 92 10.87 13.45 -2.79
CA LEU A 92 9.54 13.82 -2.28
C LEU A 92 8.43 12.87 -2.76
N PHE A 93 8.64 12.18 -3.88
CA PHE A 93 7.67 11.29 -4.53
C PHE A 93 8.09 9.81 -4.50
N ILE A 94 7.11 8.93 -4.70
CA ILE A 94 7.28 7.48 -4.77
C ILE A 94 7.55 7.08 -6.23
N GLU A 95 8.56 6.25 -6.46
CA GLU A 95 8.82 5.67 -7.77
C GLU A 95 8.01 4.38 -7.94
N ARG A 96 7.38 4.20 -9.11
CA ARG A 96 6.67 2.95 -9.46
C ARG A 96 7.63 1.77 -9.40
N ARG A 97 7.27 0.72 -8.66
CA ARG A 97 8.04 -0.52 -8.63
C ARG A 97 7.52 -1.47 -9.69
N ARG A 98 8.39 -1.83 -10.64
CA ARG A 98 8.09 -2.89 -11.62
C ARG A 98 8.10 -4.25 -10.90
N LEU A 99 6.99 -4.96 -10.98
CA LEU A 99 6.82 -6.32 -10.43
C LEU A 99 6.79 -7.31 -11.59
N PHE A 100 7.40 -8.48 -11.42
CA PHE A 100 7.54 -9.49 -12.48
C PHE A 100 6.70 -10.73 -12.19
N PHE A 101 6.27 -11.44 -13.22
CA PHE A 101 5.60 -12.73 -13.07
C PHE A 101 6.07 -13.67 -14.19
N ASN A 102 6.00 -14.99 -13.93
CA ASN A 102 6.58 -16.01 -14.79
C ASN A 102 5.67 -17.23 -14.86
N ASP A 103 5.66 -17.92 -16.00
CA ASP A 103 4.95 -19.19 -16.23
C ASP A 103 5.73 -20.42 -15.72
N ASN A 104 7.07 -20.36 -15.70
CA ASN A 104 7.90 -21.53 -15.37
C ASN A 104 8.02 -21.84 -13.87
N ASP A 105 7.41 -21.02 -13.02
CA ASP A 105 7.49 -21.24 -11.58
C ASP A 105 6.29 -22.08 -11.15
N ASN A 106 6.51 -23.40 -11.08
CA ASN A 106 5.69 -24.28 -10.23
C ASN A 106 5.76 -23.86 -8.74
N SER A 107 6.57 -22.85 -8.39
CA SER A 107 6.42 -22.16 -7.11
C SER A 107 5.26 -21.17 -7.21
N ASN A 108 4.23 -21.42 -6.39
CA ASN A 108 3.18 -20.47 -6.03
C ASN A 108 3.79 -19.26 -5.28
N THR A 109 4.69 -18.49 -5.90
CA THR A 109 5.37 -17.38 -5.24
C THR A 109 4.47 -16.16 -5.23
N THR A 110 3.55 -16.16 -4.27
CA THR A 110 2.86 -14.94 -3.82
C THR A 110 3.90 -13.87 -3.53
N ARG A 111 3.73 -12.68 -4.13
CA ARG A 111 4.55 -11.52 -3.84
C ARG A 111 4.00 -10.83 -2.61
N THR A 112 4.75 -10.86 -1.51
CA THR A 112 4.44 -10.10 -0.30
C THR A 112 4.72 -8.61 -0.52
N PHE A 113 3.77 -7.77 -0.09
CA PHE A 113 3.93 -6.33 -0.04
C PHE A 113 4.57 -5.91 1.28
N LEU A 114 5.74 -5.27 1.15
CA LEU A 114 6.43 -4.63 2.26
C LEU A 114 6.72 -3.17 1.87
N PRO A 115 6.03 -2.18 2.47
CA PRO A 115 4.91 -2.33 3.43
C PRO A 115 3.64 -2.88 2.77
N SER A 116 2.70 -3.41 3.58
CA SER A 116 1.36 -3.76 3.12
C SER A 116 0.59 -2.51 2.67
N ILE A 117 -0.31 -2.66 1.70
CA ILE A 117 -1.13 -1.54 1.22
C ILE A 117 -2.51 -1.57 1.89
N VAL A 118 -3.08 -0.42 2.20
CA VAL A 118 -4.47 -0.30 2.66
C VAL A 118 -5.27 0.31 1.52
N ALA A 119 -6.29 -0.38 1.02
CA ALA A 119 -7.02 0.02 -0.17
C ALA A 119 -8.46 -0.50 -0.21
N ARG A 120 -9.31 0.19 -0.98
CA ARG A 120 -10.60 -0.33 -1.48
C ARG A 120 -10.53 -0.64 -2.95
N GLN A 121 -9.59 -0.07 -3.70
CA GLN A 121 -9.48 -0.33 -5.13
C GLN A 121 -8.02 -0.48 -5.49
N VAL A 122 -7.73 -1.46 -6.35
CA VAL A 122 -6.39 -1.79 -6.83
C VAL A 122 -6.41 -1.81 -8.35
N ARG A 123 -5.39 -1.21 -8.98
CA ARG A 123 -5.13 -1.26 -10.41
C ARG A 123 -3.85 -2.02 -10.67
N ILE A 124 -3.91 -2.97 -11.58
CA ILE A 124 -2.77 -3.71 -12.09
C ILE A 124 -2.58 -3.28 -13.52
N ILE A 125 -1.44 -2.62 -13.78
CA ILE A 125 -1.11 -2.03 -15.09
C ILE A 125 -0.05 -2.92 -15.72
N PHE A 126 -0.43 -3.73 -16.70
CA PHE A 126 0.47 -4.67 -17.33
C PHE A 126 1.43 -3.98 -18.31
N ILE A 127 2.69 -4.40 -18.26
CA ILE A 127 3.74 -3.99 -19.16
C ILE A 127 3.97 -5.17 -20.10
N THR A 128 3.36 -5.10 -21.28
CA THR A 128 3.36 -6.17 -22.28
C THR A 128 3.65 -5.58 -23.66
N ALA A 129 4.42 -6.32 -24.45
CA ALA A 129 4.61 -6.05 -25.88
C ALA A 129 3.55 -6.76 -26.75
N SER A 130 2.77 -7.67 -26.15
CA SER A 130 1.73 -8.45 -26.81
C SER A 130 0.40 -7.70 -26.84
N THR A 131 -0.38 -7.91 -27.89
CA THR A 131 -1.70 -7.32 -28.11
C THR A 131 -2.81 -7.96 -27.26
N SER A 132 -2.58 -9.16 -26.75
CA SER A 132 -3.48 -9.89 -25.85
C SER A 132 -2.70 -10.44 -24.65
N THR A 133 -3.21 -10.22 -23.43
CA THR A 133 -2.65 -10.78 -22.20
C THR A 133 -3.79 -11.28 -21.32
N CYS A 134 -3.69 -12.54 -20.92
CA CYS A 134 -4.58 -13.20 -19.96
C CYS A 134 -3.79 -13.53 -18.70
N ALA A 135 -4.33 -13.20 -17.53
CA ALA A 135 -3.67 -13.44 -16.25
C ALA A 135 -4.66 -13.92 -15.18
N ILE A 136 -4.20 -14.86 -14.35
CA ILE A 136 -4.86 -15.20 -13.09
C ILE A 136 -4.32 -14.26 -12.03
N ILE A 137 -5.23 -13.61 -11.29
CA ILE A 137 -4.89 -12.68 -10.22
C ILE A 137 -5.56 -13.12 -8.93
N GLN A 138 -4.79 -13.12 -7.84
CA GLN A 138 -5.30 -13.32 -6.48
C GLN A 138 -4.65 -12.31 -5.54
N LEU A 139 -5.47 -11.55 -4.80
CA LEU A 139 -4.99 -10.68 -3.72
C LEU A 139 -5.06 -11.41 -2.39
N PHE A 140 -4.14 -11.07 -1.48
CA PHE A 140 -4.07 -11.60 -0.12
C PHE A 140 -4.11 -10.47 0.90
N GLY A 141 -4.80 -10.68 2.01
CA GLY A 141 -4.95 -9.68 3.05
C GLY A 141 -6.13 -9.95 3.98
N CYS A 142 -6.56 -8.91 4.69
CA CYS A 142 -7.66 -8.96 5.65
C CYS A 142 -8.31 -7.58 5.75
N GLN A 143 -9.53 -7.54 6.26
CA GLN A 143 -10.23 -6.28 6.49
C GLN A 143 -9.41 -5.38 7.45
N SER A 144 -9.26 -4.12 7.10
CA SER A 144 -8.61 -3.13 7.95
C SER A 144 -9.51 -2.85 9.16
N GLN A 145 -9.05 -3.23 10.35
CA GLN A 145 -9.87 -3.16 11.57
C GLN A 145 -10.06 -1.74 12.11
N ASN A 146 -9.10 -0.85 11.89
CA ASN A 146 -9.12 0.50 12.46
C ASN A 146 -9.75 1.54 11.53
N GLY A 147 -9.99 1.24 10.25
CA GLY A 147 -10.57 2.19 9.28
C GLY A 147 -9.67 3.41 8.99
N LEU A 148 -8.39 3.37 9.37
CA LEU A 148 -7.48 4.51 9.22
C LEU A 148 -7.14 4.72 7.74
N ILE A 149 -7.38 5.93 7.22
CA ILE A 149 -7.15 6.24 5.80
C ILE A 149 -5.98 7.19 5.57
N SER A 150 -5.67 8.06 6.52
CA SER A 150 -4.48 8.91 6.46
C SER A 150 -4.07 9.43 7.81
N THR A 151 -2.78 9.73 7.95
CA THR A 151 -2.23 10.53 9.05
C THR A 151 -1.72 11.87 8.53
N ARG A 152 -1.61 12.85 9.41
CA ARG A 152 -0.96 14.14 9.12
C ARG A 152 -0.15 14.61 10.31
N PHE A 153 1.05 15.12 10.06
CA PHE A 153 1.91 15.69 11.09
C PHE A 153 2.92 16.68 10.48
N SER A 154 3.56 17.47 11.36
CA SER A 154 4.59 18.43 10.96
C SER A 154 5.91 17.74 10.62
N GLN A 155 6.58 18.19 9.56
CA GLN A 155 7.91 17.70 9.17
C GLN A 155 9.04 18.42 9.92
N LYS A 156 8.78 19.62 10.49
CA LYS A 156 9.81 20.54 10.98
C LYS A 156 10.70 19.98 12.10
N SER A 157 10.19 19.06 12.91
CA SER A 157 10.90 18.46 14.04
C SER A 157 11.25 16.99 13.81
N ILE A 158 11.04 16.45 12.62
CA ILE A 158 11.33 15.04 12.33
C ILE A 158 12.82 14.87 11.98
N ILE A 159 13.48 13.97 12.70
CA ILE A 159 14.89 13.62 12.50
C ILE A 159 15.04 12.68 11.29
N ASN A 160 14.10 11.73 11.10
CA ASN A 160 14.13 10.76 10.02
C ASN A 160 12.84 10.78 9.19
N SER A 161 12.96 10.94 7.87
CA SER A 161 11.79 10.92 6.98
C SER A 161 11.13 9.54 6.95
N ASP A 162 9.80 9.51 6.98
CA ASP A 162 9.04 8.29 6.73
C ASP A 162 9.15 7.87 5.25
N ILE A 163 10.09 6.98 4.94
CA ILE A 163 10.30 6.49 3.58
C ILE A 163 9.16 5.59 3.09
N LYS A 164 8.37 5.02 4.00
CA LYS A 164 7.22 4.15 3.69
C LYS A 164 5.93 4.96 3.54
N TYR A 165 5.93 6.24 3.91
CA TYR A 165 4.74 7.07 3.87
C TYR A 165 4.18 7.23 2.46
N ASP A 166 2.99 6.74 2.21
CA ASP A 166 2.47 6.69 0.84
C ASP A 166 1.75 7.97 0.38
N GLY A 167 1.76 9.00 1.22
CA GLY A 167 1.15 10.30 0.99
C GLY A 167 2.13 11.36 0.48
N LEU A 168 1.71 12.61 0.65
CA LEU A 168 2.50 13.77 0.29
C LEU A 168 3.41 14.16 1.45
N ILE A 169 4.71 14.25 1.16
CA ILE A 169 5.72 14.82 2.05
C ILE A 169 6.16 16.16 1.46
N THR A 170 6.10 17.20 2.28
CA THR A 170 6.60 18.55 1.98
C THR A 170 7.58 18.96 3.07
N ASN A 171 8.33 20.05 2.86
CA ASN A 171 9.26 20.55 3.86
C ASN A 171 8.58 20.93 5.20
N SER A 172 7.28 21.24 5.19
CA SER A 172 6.54 21.64 6.39
C SER A 172 5.61 20.56 6.94
N SER A 173 5.14 19.64 6.11
CA SER A 173 4.06 18.72 6.49
C SER A 173 4.10 17.39 5.76
N VAL A 174 3.64 16.35 6.45
CA VAL A 174 3.36 15.03 5.94
C VAL A 174 1.85 14.82 6.03
N ARG A 175 1.18 14.49 4.91
CA ARG A 175 -0.30 14.40 4.89
C ARG A 175 -0.87 13.47 3.82
N GLY A 176 -2.08 12.99 4.12
CA GLY A 176 -2.97 12.30 3.18
C GLY A 176 -2.64 10.82 2.95
N GLY A 177 -1.55 10.30 3.51
CA GLY A 177 -1.14 8.90 3.39
C GLY A 177 -0.96 8.19 4.72
N LEU A 178 -0.41 6.99 4.64
CA LEU A 178 -0.09 6.10 5.75
C LEU A 178 1.38 5.67 5.66
N GLY A 179 2.01 5.32 6.77
CA GLY A 179 3.42 4.95 6.82
C GLY A 179 3.80 4.27 8.14
N LEU A 180 4.99 4.59 8.67
CA LEU A 180 5.56 3.96 9.87
C LEU A 180 4.68 4.04 11.11
N LEU A 181 3.82 5.06 11.23
CA LEU A 181 2.90 5.17 12.36
C LEU A 181 1.85 4.06 12.42
N ASN A 182 1.66 3.32 11.32
CA ASN A 182 0.54 2.40 11.18
C ASN A 182 0.85 1.19 10.29
N ASP A 183 2.12 0.91 9.98
CA ASP A 183 2.53 -0.24 9.17
C ASP A 183 2.75 -1.52 10.00
N GLY A 184 2.70 -1.40 11.33
CA GLY A 184 2.88 -2.51 12.27
C GLY A 184 4.34 -2.92 12.50
N ASP A 185 5.31 -2.19 11.93
CA ASP A 185 6.74 -2.45 12.11
C ASP A 185 7.24 -1.86 13.44
N THR A 186 7.45 -2.72 14.44
CA THR A 186 7.92 -2.31 15.77
C THR A 186 9.44 -2.08 15.86
N TYR A 187 10.17 -2.22 14.75
CA TYR A 187 11.63 -2.02 14.70
C TYR A 187 12.02 -0.68 14.08
N GLN A 188 11.11 -0.01 13.38
CA GLN A 188 11.34 1.30 12.77
C GLN A 188 10.47 2.35 13.45
N PHE A 189 11.08 3.47 13.83
CA PHE A 189 10.42 4.54 14.58
C PHE A 189 10.53 5.85 13.82
N LEU A 190 9.47 6.65 13.86
CA LEU A 190 9.61 8.07 13.59
C LEU A 190 10.17 8.76 14.83
N GLN A 191 11.17 9.60 14.60
CA GLN A 191 11.88 10.29 15.66
C GLN A 191 11.70 11.79 15.50
N TRP A 192 11.34 12.44 16.60
CA TRP A 192 11.25 13.88 16.68
C TRP A 192 12.39 14.45 17.53
N SER A 193 12.92 15.59 17.12
CA SER A 193 13.80 16.39 17.96
C SER A 193 12.99 16.98 19.12
N PRO A 194 13.62 17.18 20.29
CA PRO A 194 13.02 17.97 21.36
C PRO A 194 12.51 19.31 20.81
N SER A 195 11.29 19.68 21.18
CA SER A 195 10.60 20.87 20.68
C SER A 195 9.82 21.53 21.82
N PRO A 196 9.85 22.86 21.93
CA PRO A 196 8.97 23.58 22.85
C PRO A 196 7.51 23.54 22.40
N GLU A 197 7.27 23.36 21.09
CA GLU A 197 5.93 23.20 20.51
C GLU A 197 5.48 21.73 20.58
N PRO A 198 4.18 21.48 20.86
CA PRO A 198 3.64 20.13 20.88
C PRO A 198 3.68 19.48 19.50
N ILE A 199 3.96 18.18 19.47
CA ILE A 199 3.84 17.37 18.26
C ILE A 199 2.35 17.09 18.03
N LEU A 200 1.80 17.62 16.93
CA LEU A 200 0.42 17.37 16.54
C LEU A 200 0.34 16.25 15.52
N LEU A 201 -0.37 15.18 15.88
CA LEU A 201 -0.69 14.05 15.01
C LEU A 201 -2.19 14.05 14.73
N PHE A 202 -2.56 14.08 13.46
CA PHE A 202 -3.95 14.00 13.02
C PHE A 202 -4.19 12.66 12.32
N PHE A 203 -5.31 12.02 12.62
CA PHE A 203 -5.71 10.72 12.07
C PHE A 203 -7.08 10.87 11.42
N ALA A 204 -7.20 10.47 10.15
CA ALA A 204 -8.47 10.46 9.43
C ALA A 204 -8.93 9.02 9.21
N PHE A 205 -10.22 8.79 9.41
CA PHE A 205 -10.87 7.49 9.34
C PHE A 205 -11.89 7.43 8.20
N ASP A 206 -12.19 6.22 7.74
CA ASP A 206 -13.13 5.95 6.64
C ASP A 206 -14.59 6.26 6.96
N SER A 207 -14.90 6.44 8.25
CA SER A 207 -16.23 6.68 8.80
C SER A 207 -16.10 7.28 10.21
N ILE A 208 -17.20 7.80 10.76
CA ILE A 208 -17.25 8.25 12.16
C ILE A 208 -17.00 7.02 13.06
N LYS A 209 -16.15 7.17 14.08
CA LYS A 209 -15.77 6.11 15.01
C LYS A 209 -15.97 6.54 16.45
N GLU A 210 -16.27 5.55 17.30
CA GLU A 210 -16.17 5.68 18.75
C GLU A 210 -14.83 5.10 19.22
N PHE A 211 -14.00 5.95 19.82
CA PHE A 211 -12.67 5.55 20.28
C PHE A 211 -12.71 5.14 21.74
N HIS A 212 -12.41 3.86 22.00
CA HIS A 212 -12.29 3.34 23.37
C HIS A 212 -10.89 3.59 23.94
N SER A 213 -9.87 3.49 23.10
CA SER A 213 -8.46 3.66 23.50
C SER A 213 -7.59 4.05 22.31
N ILE A 214 -6.41 4.60 22.63
CA ILE A 214 -5.33 4.87 21.68
C ILE A 214 -4.07 4.22 22.26
N ASN A 215 -3.42 3.38 21.47
CA ASN A 215 -2.15 2.74 21.83
C ASN A 215 -1.01 3.38 21.05
N LEU A 216 -0.03 3.93 21.76
CA LEU A 216 1.18 4.51 21.18
C LEU A 216 2.39 3.76 21.74
N ASP A 217 3.22 3.19 20.87
CA ASP A 217 4.52 2.64 21.25
C ASP A 217 5.58 3.74 21.18
N LEU A 218 6.15 4.08 22.32
CA LEU A 218 7.00 5.25 22.48
C LEU A 218 8.34 4.85 23.06
N LYS A 219 9.40 5.30 22.40
CA LYS A 219 10.78 5.12 22.84
C LYS A 219 11.43 6.46 23.05
N CYS A 220 11.96 6.67 24.25
CA CYS A 220 12.75 7.86 24.56
C CYS A 220 14.22 7.55 24.35
N SER A 221 14.89 8.38 23.54
CA SER A 221 16.34 8.29 23.38
C SER A 221 17.02 8.90 24.60
N VAL A 222 17.80 8.10 25.33
CA VAL A 222 18.51 8.50 26.56
C VAL A 222 19.74 9.37 26.26
N LEU A 223 20.07 9.61 24.99
CA LEU A 223 21.27 10.35 24.57
C LEU A 223 21.25 11.85 24.95
N PHE A 224 20.09 12.42 25.28
CA PHE A 224 19.94 13.87 25.47
C PHE A 224 19.26 14.30 26.78
N SER A 225 18.78 13.35 27.59
CA SER A 225 18.15 13.65 28.88
C SER A 225 18.03 12.39 29.74
N SER A 226 18.23 12.53 31.05
CA SER A 226 17.96 11.50 32.07
C SER A 226 16.47 11.27 32.31
N SER A 227 15.59 12.12 31.76
CA SER A 227 14.14 11.98 31.87
C SER A 227 13.40 12.43 30.60
N CYS A 228 12.45 11.64 30.16
CA CYS A 228 11.58 11.92 29.03
C CYS A 228 10.15 12.00 29.56
N THR A 229 9.62 13.22 29.65
CA THR A 229 8.25 13.42 30.09
C THR A 229 7.38 13.59 28.86
N LEU A 230 6.44 12.67 28.67
CA LEU A 230 5.46 12.74 27.61
C LEU A 230 4.13 13.21 28.17
N LYS A 231 3.56 14.25 27.56
CA LYS A 231 2.17 14.66 27.80
C LYS A 231 1.39 14.45 26.51
N ILE A 232 0.38 13.59 26.55
CA ILE A 232 -0.51 13.34 25.40
C ILE A 232 -1.84 14.02 25.70
N ASN A 233 -2.26 14.90 24.79
CA ASN A 233 -3.62 15.42 24.76
C ASN A 233 -4.33 14.82 23.54
N VAL A 234 -5.52 14.26 23.76
CA VAL A 234 -6.34 13.67 22.70
C VAL A 234 -7.57 14.54 22.53
N GLY A 235 -7.86 14.92 21.28
CA GLY A 235 -9.08 15.62 20.90
C GLY A 235 -9.71 14.96 19.68
N ILE A 236 -11.03 15.02 19.60
CA ILE A 236 -11.81 14.60 18.43
C ILE A 236 -12.27 15.89 17.73
N LEU A 237 -12.01 15.98 16.43
CA LEU A 237 -12.40 17.10 15.57
C LEU A 237 -13.56 16.71 14.68
#